data_AF-A0A0J8QYB0-F1
#
_entry.id   AF-A0A0J8QYB0-F1
#
_cell.length_a   1.000
_cell.length_b   1.000
_cell.length_c   1.000
_cell.angle_alpha   90.00
_cell.angle_beta   90.00
_cell.angle_gamma   90.00
#
_symmetry.space_group_name_H-M   'P 1'
#
loop_
_entity.id
_entity.type
_entity.pdbx_description
1 polymer ?
#
loop_
_entity_poly.entity_id
_entity_poly.type
_entity_poly.pdbx_seq_one_letter_code
_entity_poly.pdbx_strand_id
1 'polypeptide(L)'
;MPSPTLNTATGDATTTTNNLNDNSVHTSSSLSPSSSCSDGENERKTRADRPRLARKPSASILVPRDHPEIEIEEEEFPPDDARAMSPRRNSADVERLSREARETLKQQAKDITVLLTGFG
;
A
#
# COMPACT_ATOMS: atom_id res chain seq x y z
N MET A 1 51.95 35.19 -38.59
CA MET A 1 52.02 33.84 -37.99
C MET A 1 50.62 33.26 -37.92
N PRO A 2 50.37 32.02 -38.39
CA PRO A 2 49.04 31.40 -38.36
C PRO A 2 48.85 30.33 -37.24
N SER A 3 47.57 30.15 -36.82
CA SER A 3 46.96 28.95 -36.19
C SER A 3 47.35 28.58 -34.74
N PRO A 4 46.54 27.76 -33.98
CA PRO A 4 45.28 27.06 -34.28
C PRO A 4 44.05 27.55 -33.46
N THR A 5 42.78 27.48 -33.90
CA THR A 5 41.85 26.34 -34.12
C THR A 5 41.41 25.56 -32.86
N LEU A 6 40.10 25.65 -32.54
CA LEU A 6 39.22 24.74 -31.78
C LEU A 6 37.84 25.46 -31.69
N ASN A 7 36.65 24.84 -31.80
CA ASN A 7 36.27 23.52 -32.32
C ASN A 7 34.79 23.54 -32.81
N THR A 8 34.34 22.58 -33.62
CA THR A 8 32.95 22.48 -34.12
C THR A 8 32.09 21.54 -33.28
N ALA A 9 30.89 21.97 -32.86
CA ALA A 9 29.77 21.07 -32.56
C ALA A 9 28.44 21.80 -32.81
N THR A 10 27.63 21.27 -33.72
CA THR A 10 26.34 21.82 -34.14
C THR A 10 25.28 21.69 -33.04
N GLY A 11 24.86 22.82 -32.47
CA GLY A 11 23.57 22.92 -31.79
C GLY A 11 22.50 23.27 -32.80
N ASP A 12 21.71 22.29 -33.25
CA ASP A 12 20.55 22.55 -34.11
C ASP A 12 19.26 22.44 -33.29
N ALA A 13 18.69 23.59 -32.95
CA ALA A 13 17.50 23.71 -32.13
C ALA A 13 16.26 23.72 -33.02
N THR A 14 15.67 22.55 -33.27
CA THR A 14 14.37 22.44 -33.93
C THR A 14 13.26 22.06 -32.96
N THR A 15 12.68 23.11 -32.36
CA THR A 15 11.42 23.05 -31.61
C THR A 15 10.32 22.39 -32.47
N THR A 16 9.86 21.20 -32.10
CA THR A 16 8.63 20.61 -32.63
C THR A 16 7.55 20.60 -31.56
N THR A 17 6.81 21.71 -31.48
CA THR A 17 5.50 21.75 -30.84
C THR A 17 4.48 21.05 -31.72
N ASN A 18 3.72 20.10 -31.15
CA ASN A 18 2.26 19.98 -31.29
C ASN A 18 1.78 18.59 -30.86
N ASN A 19 1.31 18.48 -29.60
CA ASN A 19 0.19 17.58 -29.32
C ASN A 19 -0.60 18.11 -28.12
N LEU A 20 -1.56 18.99 -28.40
CA LEU A 20 -2.53 19.49 -27.42
C LEU A 20 -3.62 18.42 -27.23
N ASN A 21 -3.35 17.42 -26.39
CA ASN A 21 -4.42 16.59 -25.84
C ASN A 21 -4.96 17.25 -24.57
N ASP A 22 -5.74 18.32 -24.75
CA ASP A 22 -6.62 18.82 -23.70
C ASP A 22 -7.65 17.73 -23.38
N ASN A 23 -7.49 17.10 -22.22
CA ASN A 23 -8.57 16.37 -21.58
C ASN A 23 -8.70 16.85 -20.13
N SER A 24 -9.01 18.13 -19.99
CA SER A 24 -9.54 18.70 -18.76
C SER A 24 -10.87 18.02 -18.40
N VAL A 25 -10.80 17.01 -17.54
CA VAL A 25 -11.94 16.53 -16.75
C VAL A 25 -11.52 16.38 -15.29
N HIS A 26 -11.74 17.46 -14.55
CA HIS A 26 -11.81 17.42 -13.09
C HIS A 26 -13.01 16.55 -12.69
N THR A 27 -12.77 15.34 -12.16
CA THR A 27 -13.81 14.52 -11.51
C THR A 27 -13.37 14.11 -10.10
N SER A 28 -13.32 15.08 -9.20
CA SER A 28 -13.39 14.81 -7.77
C SER A 28 -14.76 14.22 -7.44
N SER A 29 -14.89 12.89 -7.38
CA SER A 29 -16.14 12.20 -7.07
C SER A 29 -16.04 11.31 -5.83
N SER A 30 -16.66 11.81 -4.76
CA SER A 30 -17.30 11.09 -3.65
C SER A 30 -16.69 9.79 -3.11
N LEU A 31 -16.26 9.89 -1.84
CA LEU A 31 -16.68 9.01 -0.74
C LEU A 31 -17.67 7.89 -1.13
N SER A 32 -17.30 6.64 -0.86
CA SER A 32 -18.25 5.53 -0.76
C SER A 32 -18.04 4.80 0.57
N PRO A 33 -18.87 5.07 1.60
CA PRO A 33 -18.89 4.25 2.80
C PRO A 33 -19.68 2.97 2.52
N SER A 34 -18.99 1.84 2.35
CA SER A 34 -19.64 0.52 2.31
C SER A 34 -19.91 -0.01 3.72
N SER A 35 -20.59 0.78 4.55
CA SER A 35 -21.22 0.29 5.77
C SER A 35 -22.55 -0.38 5.42
N SER A 36 -22.60 -1.71 5.44
CA SER A 36 -23.87 -2.44 5.54
C SER A 36 -23.70 -3.63 6.46
N CYS A 37 -23.96 -3.38 7.75
CA CYS A 37 -24.32 -4.42 8.69
C CYS A 37 -25.77 -4.85 8.41
N SER A 38 -25.99 -6.14 8.24
CA SER A 38 -27.29 -6.80 8.31
C SER A 38 -27.04 -8.29 8.49
N ASP A 39 -26.91 -8.70 9.74
CA ASP A 39 -27.00 -10.10 10.13
C ASP A 39 -28.47 -10.44 10.40
N GLY A 40 -28.90 -11.63 9.98
CA GLY A 40 -30.21 -12.18 10.33
C GLY A 40 -31.45 -11.60 9.64
N GLU A 41 -31.68 -11.96 8.37
CA GLU A 41 -33.05 -12.30 7.94
C GLU A 41 -33.09 -13.43 6.90
N ASN A 42 -34.04 -14.34 7.09
CA ASN A 42 -34.20 -15.58 6.32
C ASN A 42 -34.72 -15.33 4.90
N GLU A 43 -34.73 -16.40 4.08
CA GLU A 43 -35.58 -16.50 2.88
C GLU A 43 -35.18 -15.62 1.66
N ARG A 44 -33.95 -15.77 1.16
CA ARG A 44 -33.64 -15.53 -0.27
C ARG A 44 -33.09 -16.78 -0.96
N LYS A 45 -33.99 -17.52 -1.62
CA LYS A 45 -33.64 -18.42 -2.75
C LYS A 45 -33.10 -17.51 -3.89
N THR A 46 -31.98 -17.74 -4.58
CA THR A 46 -31.16 -18.95 -4.76
C THR A 46 -29.64 -18.64 -4.80
N ARG A 47 -28.83 -19.32 -3.97
CA ARG A 47 -27.45 -19.65 -4.36
C ARG A 47 -27.50 -20.94 -5.17
N ALA A 48 -28.07 -20.86 -6.38
CA ALA A 48 -28.24 -22.02 -7.27
C ALA A 48 -26.90 -22.75 -7.45
N ASP A 49 -26.95 -24.08 -7.33
CA ASP A 49 -25.87 -25.07 -7.22
C ASP A 49 -24.46 -24.65 -7.63
N ARG A 50 -23.84 -23.75 -6.85
CA ARG A 50 -22.37 -23.64 -6.86
C ARG A 50 -21.86 -24.89 -6.14
N PRO A 51 -21.13 -25.80 -6.82
CA PRO A 51 -20.68 -27.04 -6.21
C PRO A 51 -19.94 -26.73 -4.91
N ARG A 52 -20.39 -27.34 -3.80
CA ARG A 52 -19.74 -27.16 -2.51
C ARG A 52 -18.40 -27.89 -2.55
N LEU A 53 -17.35 -27.17 -2.95
CA LEU A 53 -15.99 -27.65 -2.86
C LEU A 53 -15.67 -27.90 -1.38
N ALA A 54 -15.71 -29.18 -0.99
CA ALA A 54 -15.32 -29.65 0.33
C ALA A 54 -13.79 -29.50 0.50
N ARG A 55 -13.35 -28.26 0.74
CA ARG A 55 -11.96 -27.93 1.04
C ARG A 55 -11.60 -28.59 2.37
N LYS A 56 -10.88 -29.72 2.30
CA LYS A 56 -10.13 -30.28 3.43
C LYS A 56 -9.21 -29.18 3.96
N PRO A 57 -9.08 -29.00 5.29
CA PRO A 57 -8.08 -28.07 5.82
C PRO A 57 -6.69 -28.60 5.46
N SER A 58 -5.97 -27.87 4.62
CA SER A 58 -4.54 -28.11 4.39
C SER A 58 -3.77 -27.76 5.67
N ALA A 59 -2.72 -28.53 5.98
CA ALA A 59 -1.79 -28.15 7.04
C ALA A 59 -1.19 -26.76 6.75
N SER A 60 -0.80 -26.06 7.82
CA SER A 60 -0.18 -24.74 7.69
C SER A 60 1.20 -24.86 7.04
N ILE A 61 1.44 -24.12 5.96
CA ILE A 61 2.73 -24.06 5.24
C ILE A 61 3.72 -23.07 5.91
N LEU A 62 3.58 -22.83 7.21
CA LEU A 62 4.28 -21.75 7.90
C LEU A 62 5.72 -22.16 8.21
N VAL A 63 6.66 -21.65 7.41
CA VAL A 63 8.10 -21.81 7.65
C VAL A 63 8.58 -20.68 8.57
N PRO A 64 9.37 -20.96 9.64
CA PRO A 64 9.96 -19.92 10.48
C PRO A 64 10.83 -18.98 9.67
N ARG A 65 10.82 -17.67 9.99
CA ARG A 65 11.52 -16.64 9.22
C ARG A 65 13.03 -16.87 9.11
N ASP A 66 13.63 -17.50 10.12
CA ASP A 66 15.07 -17.75 10.24
C ASP A 66 15.47 -19.12 9.67
N HIS A 67 14.59 -19.79 8.91
CA HIS A 67 14.88 -21.09 8.30
C HIS A 67 15.98 -20.95 7.22
N PRO A 68 17.00 -21.83 7.18
CA PRO A 68 18.21 -21.61 6.38
C PRO A 68 18.01 -21.62 4.86
N GLU A 69 16.85 -22.09 4.39
CA GLU A 69 16.45 -22.09 2.97
C GLU A 69 15.54 -20.91 2.59
N ILE A 70 15.28 -19.96 3.50
CA ILE A 70 14.55 -18.72 3.17
C ILE A 70 15.54 -17.61 2.88
N GLU A 71 15.58 -17.19 1.63
CA GLU A 71 16.32 -16.02 1.19
C GLU A 71 15.45 -14.76 1.38
N ILE A 72 15.81 -13.91 2.34
CA ILE A 72 15.19 -12.59 2.55
C ILE A 72 16.18 -11.53 2.09
N GLU A 73 16.22 -11.29 0.78
CA GLU A 73 17.04 -10.21 0.21
C GLU A 73 16.42 -8.84 0.51
N GLU A 74 17.28 -7.82 0.66
CA GLU A 74 16.85 -6.43 0.60
C GLU A 74 16.59 -6.07 -0.88
N GLU A 75 15.31 -6.09 -1.30
CA GLU A 75 14.87 -5.79 -2.67
C GLU A 75 15.31 -4.36 -3.08
N GLU A 76 16.39 -4.24 -3.85
CA GLU A 76 16.86 -2.97 -4.41
C GLU A 76 16.07 -2.61 -5.67
N PHE A 77 15.47 -1.41 -5.69
CA PHE A 77 14.62 -0.96 -6.79
C PHE A 77 15.42 -0.21 -7.84
N PRO A 78 15.17 -0.43 -9.14
CA PRO A 78 15.68 0.43 -10.19
C PRO A 78 15.30 1.91 -9.94
N PRO A 79 16.15 2.88 -10.31
CA PRO A 79 15.90 4.30 -10.05
C PRO A 79 14.63 4.84 -10.73
N ASP A 80 14.24 4.26 -11.87
CA ASP A 80 13.02 4.61 -12.60
C ASP A 80 11.77 3.82 -12.13
N ASP A 81 11.88 2.94 -11.12
CA ASP A 81 10.72 2.22 -10.57
C ASP A 81 9.77 3.21 -9.86
N ALA A 82 8.48 3.15 -10.19
CA ALA A 82 7.45 3.91 -9.49
C ALA A 82 7.44 3.65 -7.97
N ARG A 83 7.88 2.46 -7.50
CA ARG A 83 8.09 2.15 -6.07
C ARG A 83 9.23 2.96 -5.46
N ALA A 84 10.23 3.37 -6.22
CA ALA A 84 11.32 4.26 -5.77
C ALA A 84 10.85 5.72 -5.74
N MET A 85 9.98 6.13 -6.67
CA MET A 85 9.47 7.50 -6.80
C MET A 85 8.18 7.82 -6.01
N SER A 86 7.46 6.81 -5.53
CA SER A 86 6.28 7.01 -4.68
C SER A 86 6.67 7.52 -3.27
N PRO A 87 5.87 8.39 -2.62
CA PRO A 87 6.12 8.80 -1.23
C PRO A 87 6.10 7.62 -0.26
N ARG A 88 7.29 7.09 0.06
CA ARG A 88 7.46 6.03 1.07
C ARG A 88 7.19 6.61 2.46
N ARG A 89 6.55 5.83 3.33
CA ARG A 89 6.51 6.15 4.77
C ARG A 89 7.95 6.18 5.29
N ASN A 90 8.35 7.29 5.89
CA ASN A 90 9.65 7.42 6.55
C ASN A 90 9.75 6.38 7.69
N SER A 91 10.96 5.89 7.98
CA SER A 91 11.20 5.00 9.13
C SER A 91 10.74 5.65 10.45
N ALA A 92 10.93 6.96 10.59
CA ALA A 92 10.43 7.74 11.72
C ALA A 92 8.89 7.80 11.80
N ASP A 93 8.17 7.82 10.67
CA ASP A 93 6.70 7.74 10.66
C ASP A 93 6.22 6.36 11.09
N VAL A 94 6.88 5.30 10.61
CA VAL A 94 6.58 3.92 11.02
C VAL A 94 6.83 3.75 12.53
N GLU A 95 7.93 4.28 13.05
CA GLU A 95 8.21 4.24 14.49
C GLU A 95 7.15 5.02 15.29
N ARG A 96 6.80 6.25 14.87
CA ARG A 96 5.76 7.07 15.51
C ARG A 96 4.41 6.34 15.55
N LEU A 97 3.97 5.78 14.42
CA LEU A 97 2.73 5.00 14.34
C LEU A 97 2.77 3.77 15.26
N SER A 98 3.92 3.10 15.36
CA SER A 98 4.09 1.96 16.27
C SER A 98 3.98 2.38 17.75
N ARG A 99 4.40 3.60 18.08
CA ARG A 99 4.33 4.17 19.44
C ARG A 99 2.89 4.55 19.79
N GLU A 100 2.21 5.29 18.91
CA GLU A 100 0.79 5.65 19.04
C GLU A 100 -0.12 4.41 19.19
N ALA A 101 0.12 3.36 18.40
CA ALA A 101 -0.60 2.09 18.50
C ALA A 101 -0.37 1.37 19.85
N ARG A 102 0.86 1.39 20.38
CA ARG A 102 1.19 0.81 21.70
C ARG A 102 0.58 1.62 22.85
N GLU A 103 0.50 2.94 22.73
CA GLU A 103 -0.08 3.82 23.74
C GLU A 103 -1.60 3.69 23.82
N THR A 104 -2.29 3.66 22.67
CA THR A 104 -3.74 3.44 22.60
C THR A 104 -4.16 2.09 23.18
N LEU A 105 -3.44 1.00 22.85
CA LEU A 105 -3.67 -0.33 23.47
C LEU A 105 -3.44 -0.31 24.99
N LYS A 106 -2.38 0.36 25.47
CA LYS A 106 -2.15 0.53 26.92
C LYS A 106 -3.27 1.32 27.60
N GLN A 107 -3.83 2.33 26.94
CA GLN A 107 -4.93 3.10 27.52
C GLN A 107 -6.20 2.26 27.61
N GLN A 108 -6.58 1.57 26.52
CA GLN A 108 -7.73 0.65 26.52
C GLN A 108 -7.61 -0.43 27.61
N ALA A 109 -6.42 -1.00 27.80
CA ALA A 109 -6.18 -1.99 28.85
C ALA A 109 -6.37 -1.41 30.27
N LYS A 110 -5.95 -0.15 30.51
CA LYS A 110 -6.21 0.54 31.79
C LYS A 110 -7.70 0.80 31.98
N ASP A 111 -8.39 1.30 30.95
CA ASP A 111 -9.81 1.65 31.02
C ASP A 111 -10.64 0.39 31.37
N ILE A 112 -10.35 -0.74 30.73
CA ILE A 112 -10.93 -2.05 31.05
C ILE A 112 -10.58 -2.47 32.49
N THR A 113 -9.34 -2.28 32.94
CA THR A 113 -8.91 -2.63 34.32
C THR A 113 -9.64 -1.79 35.37
N VAL A 114 -9.85 -0.51 35.11
CA VAL A 114 -10.59 0.41 35.99
C VAL A 114 -12.08 0.05 36.02
N LEU A 115 -12.69 -0.24 34.86
CA LEU A 115 -14.08 -0.70 34.79
C LEU A 115 -14.28 -2.02 35.52
N LEU A 116 -13.31 -2.94 35.45
CA LEU A 116 -13.37 -4.24 36.13
C LEU A 116 -13.17 -4.13 37.64
N THR A 117 -12.23 -3.29 38.11
CA THR A 117 -11.98 -3.09 39.55
C THR A 117 -12.98 -2.16 40.24
N GLY A 118 -13.64 -1.27 39.49
CA GLY A 118 -14.71 -0.40 40.00
C GLY A 118 -16.09 -1.06 40.14
N PHE A 119 -16.22 -2.37 39.90
CA PHE A 119 -17.48 -3.13 39.92
C PHE A 119 -17.54 -4.18 41.06
N GLY A 120 -16.72 -4.02 42.10
CA GLY A 120 -16.65 -4.89 43.28
C GLY A 120 -17.07 -4.20 44.57
#